data_AF-A0A653AHZ7-F1
#
_entry.id   AF-A0A653AHZ7-F1
#
_cell.length_a   1.000
_cell.length_b   1.000
_cell.length_c   1.000
_cell.angle_alpha   90.00
_cell.angle_beta   90.00
_cell.angle_gamma   90.00
#
_symmetry.space_group_name_H-M   'P 1'
#
loop_
_entity.id
_entity.type
_entity.pdbx_description
1 polymer ?
#
loop_
_entity_poly.entity_id
_entity_poly.type
_entity_poly.pdbx_seq_one_letter_code
_entity_poly.pdbx_strand_id
1 'polypeptide(L)'
;MPFDNFDEIMTYAIDKEKEAVQFYEDLSRRESAQGTKALFHEFADEERRHQKMLENFSREQVAKYSIRKIADLKRSDYLVDLQYVPDMAYADILRLAMKREEKAQAFYRDFAARTAEEEHRKLFEMLAQEEAKHKLRLETMLDDYLAAMGD
;
A
#
# COMPACT_ATOMS: atom_id res chain seq x y z
N MET A 1 -0.05 13.85 12.36
CA MET A 1 -1.40 14.03 12.95
C MET A 1 -1.91 12.66 13.38
N PRO A 2 -2.41 12.50 14.61
CA PRO A 2 -3.05 11.25 15.03
C PRO A 2 -4.34 11.00 14.23
N PHE A 3 -4.83 9.77 14.24
CA PHE A 3 -6.17 9.46 13.73
C PHE A 3 -7.21 9.63 14.84
N ASP A 4 -8.23 10.44 14.60
CA ASP A 4 -9.23 10.75 15.63
C ASP A 4 -10.38 9.74 15.66
N ASN A 5 -10.69 9.10 14.52
CA ASN A 5 -11.77 8.14 14.40
C ASN A 5 -11.57 7.12 13.28
N PHE A 6 -12.47 6.13 13.22
CA PHE A 6 -12.45 5.07 12.22
C PHE A 6 -12.57 5.62 10.78
N ASP A 7 -13.42 6.63 10.56
CA ASP A 7 -13.64 7.20 9.23
C ASP A 7 -12.36 7.86 8.70
N GLU A 8 -11.56 8.50 9.56
CA GLU A 8 -10.26 9.05 9.16
C GLU A 8 -9.27 7.97 8.74
N ILE A 9 -9.28 6.82 9.42
CA ILE A 9 -8.42 5.69 9.08
C ILE A 9 -8.83 5.10 7.75
N MET A 10 -10.13 4.89 7.54
CA MET A 10 -10.65 4.38 6.28
C MET A 10 -10.40 5.37 5.13
N THR A 11 -10.61 6.66 5.36
CA THR A 11 -10.32 7.71 4.36
C THR A 11 -8.84 7.68 4.00
N TYR A 12 -7.95 7.64 4.99
CA TYR A 12 -6.52 7.56 4.76
C TYR A 12 -6.10 6.28 4.02
N ALA A 13 -6.65 5.12 4.40
CA ALA A 13 -6.39 3.85 3.73
C ALA A 13 -6.81 3.93 2.25
N ILE A 14 -8.06 4.35 1.98
CA ILE A 14 -8.60 4.49 0.63
C ILE A 14 -7.78 5.47 -0.21
N ASP A 15 -7.34 6.58 0.37
CA ASP A 15 -6.50 7.56 -0.34
C ASP A 15 -5.11 6.98 -0.65
N LYS A 16 -4.54 6.19 0.27
CA LYS A 16 -3.26 5.49 0.02
C LYS A 16 -3.38 4.45 -1.09
N GLU A 17 -4.47 3.70 -1.14
CA GLU A 17 -4.75 2.78 -2.26
C GLU A 17 -4.87 3.52 -3.59
N LYS A 18 -5.58 4.65 -3.62
CA LYS A 18 -5.69 5.47 -4.85
C LYS A 18 -4.33 6.01 -5.30
N GLU A 19 -3.51 6.47 -4.36
CA GLU A 19 -2.15 6.91 -4.65
C GLU A 19 -1.28 5.76 -5.19
N ALA A 20 -1.43 4.54 -4.66
CA ALA A 20 -0.70 3.36 -5.12
C ALA A 20 -1.14 2.93 -6.53
N VAL A 21 -2.46 2.90 -6.80
CA VAL A 21 -3.01 2.69 -8.15
C VAL A 21 -2.40 3.69 -9.15
N GLN A 22 -2.43 4.98 -8.83
CA GLN A 22 -1.88 6.01 -9.72
C GLN A 22 -0.38 5.84 -9.94
N PHE A 23 0.36 5.54 -8.87
CA PHE A 23 1.79 5.30 -8.93
C PHE A 23 2.13 4.12 -9.87
N TYR A 24 1.49 2.98 -9.70
CA TYR A 24 1.76 1.80 -10.52
C TYR A 24 1.27 1.93 -11.96
N GLU A 25 0.13 2.59 -12.17
CA GLU A 25 -0.30 2.95 -13.52
C GLU A 25 0.73 3.84 -14.23
N ASP A 26 1.25 4.86 -13.54
CA ASP A 26 2.27 5.75 -14.10
C ASP A 26 3.57 5.02 -14.42
N LEU A 27 4.02 4.11 -13.55
CA LEU A 27 5.17 3.26 -13.83
C LEU A 27 4.93 2.36 -15.05
N SER A 28 3.79 1.68 -15.12
CA SER A 28 3.44 0.82 -16.26
C SER A 28 3.41 1.58 -17.61
N ARG A 29 3.06 2.88 -17.59
CA ARG A 29 3.05 3.72 -18.79
C ARG A 29 4.45 4.11 -19.25
N ARG A 30 5.39 4.27 -18.32
CA ARG A 30 6.76 4.76 -18.58
C ARG A 30 7.75 3.64 -18.90
N GLU A 31 7.51 2.44 -18.38
CA GLU A 31 8.38 1.29 -18.61
C GLU A 31 8.29 0.73 -20.04
N SER A 32 9.45 0.50 -20.65
CA SER A 32 9.56 -0.08 -22.00
C SER A 32 9.59 -1.61 -21.98
N ALA A 33 10.10 -2.21 -20.90
CA ALA A 33 10.19 -3.65 -20.74
C ALA A 33 8.79 -4.26 -20.53
N GLN A 34 8.35 -5.09 -21.47
CA GLN A 34 6.99 -5.64 -21.45
C GLN A 34 6.65 -6.41 -20.17
N GLY A 35 7.62 -7.17 -19.62
CA GLY A 35 7.45 -7.92 -18.38
C GLY A 35 7.20 -7.01 -17.17
N THR A 36 8.06 -6.00 -16.98
CA THR A 36 7.92 -5.00 -15.92
C THR A 36 6.61 -4.21 -16.04
N LYS A 37 6.28 -3.80 -17.26
CA LYS A 37 5.03 -3.08 -17.54
C LYS A 37 3.79 -3.89 -17.14
N ALA A 38 3.76 -5.18 -17.49
CA ALA A 38 2.66 -6.06 -17.14
C ALA A 38 2.52 -6.22 -15.62
N LEU A 39 3.64 -6.35 -14.91
CA LEU A 39 3.62 -6.49 -13.46
C LEU A 39 3.13 -5.21 -12.75
N PHE A 40 3.59 -4.02 -13.14
CA PHE A 40 3.06 -2.78 -12.57
C PHE A 40 1.58 -2.57 -12.88
N HIS A 41 1.11 -3.03 -14.05
CA HIS A 41 -0.32 -3.04 -14.33
C HIS A 41 -1.08 -4.02 -13.41
N GLU A 42 -0.53 -5.20 -13.13
CA GLU A 42 -1.11 -6.17 -12.18
C GLU A 42 -1.25 -5.54 -10.79
N PHE A 43 -0.20 -4.87 -10.30
CA PHE A 43 -0.24 -4.19 -8.99
C PHE A 43 -1.31 -3.10 -8.98
N ALA A 44 -1.37 -2.25 -10.01
CA ALA A 44 -2.42 -1.24 -10.11
C ALA A 44 -3.84 -1.85 -10.09
N ASP A 45 -4.04 -3.03 -10.67
CA ASP A 45 -5.32 -3.75 -10.63
C ASP A 45 -5.61 -4.37 -9.26
N GLU A 46 -4.60 -4.83 -8.54
CA GLU A 46 -4.71 -5.36 -7.17
C GLU A 46 -5.03 -4.23 -6.18
N GLU A 47 -4.32 -3.10 -6.20
CA GLU A 47 -4.63 -1.92 -5.37
C GLU A 47 -6.03 -1.37 -5.64
N ARG A 48 -6.49 -1.43 -6.90
CA ARG A 48 -7.87 -1.02 -7.21
C ARG A 48 -8.91 -1.94 -6.58
N ARG A 49 -8.58 -3.22 -6.37
CA ARG A 49 -9.45 -4.15 -5.63
C ARG A 49 -9.40 -3.83 -4.14
N HIS A 50 -8.23 -3.57 -3.57
CA HIS A 50 -8.08 -3.14 -2.18
C HIS A 50 -8.89 -1.87 -1.89
N GLN A 51 -8.75 -0.85 -2.74
CA GLN A 51 -9.55 0.38 -2.69
C GLN A 51 -11.05 0.06 -2.60
N LYS A 52 -11.57 -0.78 -3.51
CA LYS A 52 -13.00 -1.15 -3.54
C LYS A 52 -13.42 -1.92 -2.30
N MET A 53 -12.57 -2.81 -1.79
CA MET A 53 -12.84 -3.55 -0.55
C MET A 53 -12.98 -2.59 0.63
N LEU A 54 -12.06 -1.64 0.78
CA LEU A 54 -12.11 -0.63 1.84
C LEU A 54 -13.32 0.30 1.71
N GLU A 55 -13.64 0.76 0.50
CA GLU A 55 -14.81 1.62 0.23
C GLU A 55 -16.13 0.92 0.58
N ASN A 56 -16.26 -0.36 0.24
CA ASN A 56 -17.45 -1.16 0.59
C ASN A 56 -17.51 -1.44 2.09
N PHE A 57 -16.39 -1.81 2.70
CA PHE A 57 -16.30 -2.12 4.12
C PHE A 57 -16.65 -0.92 5.00
N SER A 58 -16.14 0.27 4.64
CA SER A 58 -16.46 1.53 5.33
C SER A 58 -17.97 1.77 5.37
N ARG A 59 -18.66 1.64 4.23
CA ARG A 59 -20.11 1.88 4.12
C ARG A 59 -20.96 0.95 4.99
N GLU A 60 -20.54 -0.31 5.15
CA GLU A 60 -21.27 -1.32 5.93
C GLU A 60 -21.06 -1.16 7.45
N GLN A 61 -19.91 -0.63 7.88
CA GLN A 61 -19.48 -0.58 9.29
C GLN A 61 -19.80 0.73 10.02
N VAL A 62 -20.10 1.83 9.30
CA VAL A 62 -20.39 3.18 9.87
C VAL A 62 -21.54 3.16 10.90
N ALA A 63 -22.42 2.15 10.87
CA ALA A 63 -23.54 2.05 11.80
C ALA A 63 -23.20 1.47 13.20
N LYS A 64 -22.00 0.90 13.43
CA LYS A 64 -21.70 0.11 14.63
C LYS A 64 -20.51 0.55 15.50
N TYR A 65 -19.76 1.59 15.12
CA TYR A 65 -18.45 1.80 15.75
C TYR A 65 -18.48 2.66 17.03
N SER A 66 -18.16 2.05 18.17
CA SER A 66 -17.74 2.75 19.39
C SER A 66 -16.23 2.63 19.56
N ILE A 67 -15.50 3.73 19.37
CA ILE A 67 -14.04 3.75 19.48
C ILE A 67 -13.62 3.47 20.92
N ARG A 68 -13.00 2.32 21.17
CA ARG A 68 -12.17 2.12 22.36
C ARG A 68 -10.71 1.94 21.91
N LYS A 69 -9.98 3.07 21.95
CA LYS A 69 -8.51 3.23 21.81
C LYS A 69 -7.91 3.24 20.40
N ILE A 70 -8.05 4.35 19.68
CA ILE A 70 -7.20 4.69 18.52
C ILE A 70 -6.27 5.87 18.85
N ALA A 71 -5.76 5.95 20.09
CA ALA A 71 -5.06 7.15 20.56
C ALA A 71 -3.55 7.20 20.23
N ASP A 72 -3.03 6.34 19.35
CA ASP A 72 -1.57 6.19 19.19
C ASP A 72 -1.10 5.83 17.77
N LEU A 73 -1.92 6.03 16.74
CA LEU A 73 -1.48 5.90 15.34
C LEU A 73 -1.32 7.29 14.75
N LYS A 74 -0.16 7.63 14.17
CA LYS A 74 0.07 8.92 13.51
C LYS A 74 0.27 8.71 12.02
N ARG A 75 -0.40 9.54 11.22
CA ARG A 75 -0.25 9.56 9.75
C ARG A 75 1.22 9.65 9.31
N SER A 76 2.04 10.36 10.08
CA SER A 76 3.48 10.54 9.82
C SER A 76 4.28 9.24 9.82
N ASP A 77 3.83 8.22 10.56
CA ASP A 77 4.57 6.97 10.73
C ASP A 77 4.58 6.15 9.42
N TYR A 78 3.61 6.44 8.55
CA TYR A 78 3.33 5.76 7.29
C TYR A 78 3.60 6.63 6.06
N LEU A 79 4.21 7.81 6.23
CA LEU A 79 4.65 8.61 5.09
C LEU A 79 5.91 8.01 4.47
N VAL A 80 5.99 8.13 3.15
CA VAL A 80 7.20 7.82 2.38
C VAL A 80 7.88 9.13 2.04
N ASP A 81 9.07 9.33 2.61
CA ASP A 81 9.84 10.56 2.41
C ASP A 81 10.55 10.63 1.05
N LEU A 82 10.58 9.53 0.28
CA LEU A 82 11.07 9.58 -1.10
C LEU A 82 9.94 10.04 -2.02
N GLN A 83 10.20 11.13 -2.73
CA GLN A 83 9.35 11.55 -3.84
C GLN A 83 9.84 10.91 -5.14
N TYR A 84 8.90 10.43 -5.93
CA TYR A 84 9.18 10.05 -7.30
C TYR A 84 9.68 11.28 -8.08
N VAL A 85 10.82 11.14 -8.77
CA VAL A 85 11.32 12.16 -9.69
C VAL A 85 11.35 11.58 -11.10
N PRO A 86 11.04 12.39 -12.14
CA PRO A 86 11.30 12.00 -13.52
C PRO A 86 12.78 11.59 -13.68
N ASP A 87 13.03 10.56 -14.50
CA ASP A 87 14.37 10.02 -14.81
C ASP A 87 15.10 9.35 -13.64
N MET A 88 14.38 8.97 -12.57
CA MET A 88 14.92 8.11 -11.52
C MET A 88 15.39 6.77 -12.11
N ALA A 89 16.54 6.26 -11.66
CA ALA A 89 17.04 4.96 -12.08
C ALA A 89 16.06 3.84 -11.72
N TYR A 90 15.93 2.83 -12.56
CA TYR A 90 14.98 1.72 -12.36
C TYR A 90 15.12 1.05 -10.98
N ALA A 91 16.34 0.81 -10.52
CA ALA A 91 16.60 0.29 -9.18
C ALA A 91 16.07 1.19 -8.05
N ASP A 92 16.13 2.51 -8.23
CA ASP A 92 15.62 3.46 -7.25
C ASP A 92 14.10 3.56 -7.29
N ILE A 93 13.49 3.39 -8.48
CA ILE A 93 12.03 3.24 -8.63
C ILE A 93 11.55 2.01 -7.84
N LEU A 94 12.21 0.85 -7.99
CA LEU A 94 11.87 -0.36 -7.26
C LEU A 94 12.04 -0.19 -5.75
N ARG A 95 13.11 0.45 -5.29
CA ARG A 95 13.31 0.77 -3.86
C ARG A 95 12.23 1.70 -3.32
N LEU A 96 11.83 2.70 -4.09
CA LEU A 96 10.72 3.58 -3.73
C LEU A 96 9.42 2.79 -3.62
N ALA A 97 9.09 1.95 -4.61
CA ALA A 97 7.91 1.10 -4.59
C ALA A 97 7.90 0.18 -3.35
N MET A 98 9.00 -0.52 -3.07
CA MET A 98 9.15 -1.37 -1.88
C MET A 98 8.89 -0.61 -0.57
N LYS A 99 9.38 0.64 -0.49
CA LYS A 99 9.17 1.48 0.69
C LYS A 99 7.71 1.92 0.83
N ARG A 100 6.98 2.09 -0.28
CA ARG A 100 5.53 2.34 -0.25
C ARG A 100 4.79 1.13 0.30
N GLU A 101 5.07 -0.07 -0.20
CA GLU A 101 4.41 -1.30 0.29
C GLU A 101 4.75 -1.60 1.74
N GLU A 102 5.99 -1.35 2.15
CA GLU A 102 6.39 -1.50 3.56
C GLU A 102 5.59 -0.58 4.49
N LYS A 103 5.34 0.67 4.06
CA LYS A 103 4.52 1.61 4.86
C LYS A 103 3.04 1.24 4.85
N ALA A 104 2.50 0.79 3.72
CA ALA A 104 1.12 0.30 3.63
C ALA A 104 0.92 -0.95 4.50
N GLN A 105 1.84 -1.92 4.40
CA GLN A 105 1.86 -3.10 5.24
C GLN A 105 1.89 -2.74 6.74
N ALA A 106 2.81 -1.86 7.15
CA ALA A 106 2.94 -1.47 8.54
C ALA A 106 1.63 -0.81 9.05
N PHE A 107 1.05 0.07 8.25
CA PHE A 107 -0.23 0.71 8.54
C PHE A 107 -1.34 -0.32 8.79
N TYR A 108 -1.49 -1.29 7.88
CA TYR A 108 -2.52 -2.31 8.01
C TYR A 108 -2.29 -3.26 9.19
N ARG A 109 -1.04 -3.66 9.46
CA ARG A 109 -0.69 -4.47 10.64
C ARG A 109 -1.00 -3.76 11.94
N ASP A 110 -0.58 -2.51 12.05
CA ASP A 110 -0.79 -1.72 13.26
C ASP A 110 -2.28 -1.51 13.52
N PHE A 111 -3.07 -1.31 12.47
CA PHE A 111 -4.51 -1.14 12.62
C PHE A 111 -5.24 -2.46 12.94
N ALA A 112 -4.86 -3.56 12.30
CA ALA A 112 -5.35 -4.90 12.63
C ALA A 112 -5.12 -5.26 14.11
N ALA A 113 -3.96 -4.89 14.66
CA ALA A 113 -3.62 -5.15 16.06
C ALA A 113 -4.41 -4.30 17.06
N ARG A 114 -4.99 -3.18 16.62
CA ARG A 114 -5.62 -2.16 17.48
C ARG A 114 -7.13 -2.09 17.35
N THR A 115 -7.72 -2.74 16.33
CA THR A 115 -9.17 -2.87 16.22
C THR A 115 -9.72 -3.95 17.16
N ALA A 116 -10.85 -3.66 17.82
CA ALA A 116 -11.55 -4.62 18.67
C ALA A 116 -12.50 -5.53 17.88
N GLU A 117 -12.90 -5.11 16.67
CA GLU A 117 -13.83 -5.83 15.82
C GLU A 117 -13.11 -6.89 14.98
N GLU A 118 -13.57 -8.14 15.06
CA GLU A 118 -12.94 -9.26 14.37
C GLU A 118 -12.97 -9.12 12.84
N GLU A 119 -14.07 -8.61 12.29
CA GLU A 119 -14.22 -8.39 10.85
C GLU A 119 -13.21 -7.35 10.33
N HIS A 120 -12.99 -6.28 11.10
CA HIS A 120 -11.98 -5.26 10.80
C HIS A 120 -10.59 -5.90 10.78
N ARG A 121 -10.25 -6.64 11.84
CA ARG A 121 -8.95 -7.28 11.96
C ARG A 121 -8.66 -8.18 10.76
N LYS A 122 -9.62 -9.01 10.34
CA LYS A 122 -9.46 -9.91 9.19
C LYS A 122 -9.20 -9.15 7.89
N LEU A 123 -9.91 -8.05 7.64
CA LEU A 123 -9.70 -7.23 6.45
C LEU A 123 -8.27 -6.66 6.43
N PHE A 124 -7.83 -6.04 7.53
CA PHE A 124 -6.51 -5.41 7.59
C PHE A 124 -5.36 -6.41 7.63
N GLU A 125 -5.53 -7.58 8.25
CA GLU A 125 -4.55 -8.68 8.18
C GLU A 125 -4.38 -9.18 6.74
N MET A 126 -5.48 -9.31 6.00
CA MET A 126 -5.46 -9.70 4.59
C MET A 126 -4.74 -8.64 3.74
N LEU A 127 -5.10 -7.36 3.87
CA LEU A 127 -4.43 -6.28 3.15
C LEU A 127 -2.94 -6.24 3.47
N ALA A 128 -2.56 -6.28 4.76
CA ALA A 128 -1.15 -6.34 5.18
C ALA A 128 -0.37 -7.53 4.60
N GLN A 129 -1.05 -8.63 4.29
CA GLN A 129 -0.44 -9.79 3.65
C GLN A 129 -0.26 -9.57 2.15
N GLU A 130 -1.21 -8.94 1.46
CA GLU A 130 -1.07 -8.59 0.04
C GLU A 130 0.08 -7.61 -0.17
N GLU A 131 0.15 -6.54 0.63
CA GLU A 131 1.28 -5.58 0.60
C GLU A 131 2.65 -6.27 0.81
N ALA A 132 2.69 -7.30 1.67
CA ALA A 132 3.89 -8.09 1.89
C ALA A 132 4.34 -8.83 0.62
N LYS A 133 3.38 -9.35 -0.14
CA LYS A 133 3.63 -10.10 -1.38
C LYS A 133 4.09 -9.14 -2.48
N HIS A 134 3.52 -7.95 -2.57
CA HIS A 134 3.97 -6.91 -3.50
C HIS A 134 5.40 -6.50 -3.22
N LYS A 135 5.73 -6.21 -1.95
CA LYS A 135 7.11 -5.90 -1.53
C LYS A 135 8.08 -7.02 -1.94
N LEU A 136 7.75 -8.28 -1.66
CA LEU A 136 8.59 -9.42 -2.02
C LEU A 136 8.79 -9.56 -3.54
N ARG A 137 7.73 -9.34 -4.33
CA ARG A 137 7.82 -9.34 -5.79
C ARG A 137 8.76 -8.23 -6.29
N LEU A 138 8.69 -7.03 -5.71
CA LEU A 138 9.59 -5.91 -6.05
C LEU A 138 11.05 -6.18 -5.64
N GLU A 139 11.27 -6.78 -4.47
CA GLU A 139 12.59 -7.21 -4.02
C GLU A 139 13.22 -8.20 -5.02
N THR A 140 12.45 -9.19 -5.45
CA THR A 140 12.89 -10.18 -6.44
C THR A 140 13.29 -9.50 -7.76
N MET A 141 12.50 -8.54 -8.24
CA MET A 141 12.84 -7.79 -9.46
C MET A 141 14.12 -6.96 -9.32
N LEU A 142 14.34 -6.36 -8.14
CA LEU A 142 15.53 -5.57 -7.88
C LEU A 142 16.77 -6.47 -7.88
N ASP A 143 16.69 -7.62 -7.22
CA ASP A 143 17.77 -8.60 -7.17
C ASP A 143 18.11 -9.12 -8.58
N ASP A 144 17.10 -9.50 -9.36
CA ASP A 144 17.27 -9.95 -10.75
C ASP A 144 17.90 -8.85 -11.63
N TYR A 145 17.46 -7.61 -11.48
CA TYR A 145 18.00 -6.46 -12.22
C TYR A 145 19.47 -6.19 -11.87
N LEU A 146 19.82 -6.23 -10.58
CA LEU A 146 21.19 -6.01 -10.12
C LEU A 146 22.13 -7.14 -10.56
N ALA A 147 21.64 -8.40 -10.56
CA ALA A 147 22.39 -9.53 -11.07
C ALA A 147 22.70 -9.39 -12.56
N ALA A 148 21.72 -8.99 -13.38
CA ALA A 148 21.88 -8.81 -14.82
C ALA A 148 22.79 -7.61 -15.20
N MET A 149 22.94 -6.62 -14.33
CA MET A 149 23.79 -5.43 -14.55
C MET A 149 25.22 -5.61 -14.02
N GLY A 150 25.47 -6.62 -13.19
CA GLY A 150 26.76 -6.92 -12.58
C GLY A 150 27.64 -7.89 -13.37
N ASP A 151 27.08 -8.54 -14.39
CA ASP A 151 27.78 -9.36 -15.40
C ASP A 151 28.21 -8.52 -16.62
#